data_AF-A0A6I2WYI9-F1
#
_entry.id   AF-A0A6I2WYI9-F1
#
_cell.length_a   1.000
_cell.length_b   1.000
_cell.length_c   1.000
_cell.angle_alpha   90.00
_cell.angle_beta   90.00
_cell.angle_gamma   90.00
#
_symmetry.space_group_name_H-M   'P 1'
#
loop_
_entity.id
_entity.type
_entity.pdbx_description
1 polymer ?
#
loop_
_entity_poly.entity_id
_entity_poly.type
_entity_poly.pdbx_seq_one_letter_code
_entity_poly.pdbx_strand_id
1 'polypeptide(L)'
;MTAVRALADRYLEDLAHLDPTVATGLGRSFGQGALPDLSPAGASEHVQLARRALRELSTLADEDPVDRRCRGLMEDRLGLVLSRFGAGEHLRPLSVLAGAPAEIQGAFELMATDSDDDWANVAARVSALPRALSSLRASLEEGIRSGVLAAPRQALSTAHQLSTWAGRHGGIPYFASLADRAPERLRPRVGAGIPAANEALADLADWLTATYATAAATVPDAVGRDRYIVSARQFLGSDLDPDEAYEWGWAELERIEAEMRRLANEIKPGASIDGAMGWLDVHGEAAEGEAELQRFLQTLMDETIDALQGTHFDLAEPIRTVEAMIAPPGGAAAQYYTQPSADFSRPGRTWYPTMGKTRFPLWNEVSTCYH
;
A
#
# COMPACT_ATOMS: atom_id res chain seq x y z
N MET A 1 17.71 -15.51 21.58
CA MET A 1 16.53 -15.58 20.71
C MET A 1 15.78 -16.84 21.11
N THR A 2 14.50 -16.71 21.48
CA THR A 2 13.65 -17.81 21.96
C THR A 2 13.13 -18.64 20.79
N ALA A 3 12.54 -19.80 21.07
CA ALA A 3 12.06 -20.70 20.03
C ALA A 3 10.97 -20.07 19.14
N VAL A 4 10.02 -19.33 19.74
CA VAL A 4 8.93 -18.65 19.00
C VAL A 4 9.48 -17.59 18.06
N ARG A 5 10.39 -16.72 18.52
CA ARG A 5 10.99 -15.68 17.68
C ARG A 5 11.90 -16.26 16.60
N ALA A 6 12.62 -17.35 16.90
CA ALA A 6 13.41 -18.04 15.90
C ALA A 6 12.54 -18.67 14.79
N LEU A 7 11.32 -19.13 15.13
CA LEU A 7 10.35 -19.60 14.14
C LEU A 7 9.80 -18.44 13.28
N ALA A 8 9.51 -17.29 13.90
CA ALA A 8 9.10 -16.09 13.17
C ALA A 8 10.15 -15.65 12.13
N ASP A 9 11.42 -15.60 12.54
CA ASP A 9 12.54 -15.24 11.66
C ASP A 9 12.71 -16.25 10.51
N ARG A 10 12.62 -17.56 10.80
CA ARG A 10 12.65 -18.60 9.75
C ARG A 10 11.49 -18.47 8.78
N TYR A 11 10.28 -18.24 9.28
CA TYR A 11 9.11 -18.06 8.43
C TYR A 11 9.28 -16.88 7.47
N LEU A 12 9.78 -15.75 7.95
CA LEU A 12 10.05 -14.58 7.10
C LEU A 12 11.10 -14.86 6.04
N GLU A 13 12.17 -15.58 6.40
CA GLU A 13 13.22 -15.98 5.45
C GLU A 13 12.67 -16.93 4.37
N ASP A 14 11.91 -17.95 4.77
CA ASP A 14 11.25 -18.88 3.85
C ASP A 14 10.24 -18.16 2.94
N LEU A 15 9.49 -17.22 3.49
CA LEU A 15 8.53 -16.40 2.73
C LEU A 15 9.27 -15.50 1.72
N ALA A 16 10.41 -14.92 2.08
CA ALA A 16 11.21 -14.11 1.15
C ALA A 16 11.78 -14.94 -0.01
N HIS A 17 12.11 -16.22 0.22
CA HIS A 17 12.52 -17.12 -0.87
C HIS A 17 11.35 -17.51 -1.78
N LEU A 18 10.15 -17.65 -1.20
CA LEU A 18 8.93 -17.99 -1.94
C LEU A 18 8.39 -16.79 -2.74
N ASP A 19 8.40 -15.60 -2.15
CA ASP A 19 7.97 -14.34 -2.75
C ASP A 19 9.14 -13.34 -2.83
N PRO A 20 9.75 -13.19 -4.00
CA PRO A 20 10.86 -12.27 -4.20
C PRO A 20 10.51 -10.79 -3.97
N THR A 21 9.23 -10.40 -3.98
CA THR A 21 8.83 -9.03 -3.63
C THR A 21 8.98 -8.78 -2.13
N VAL A 22 8.71 -9.79 -1.29
CA VAL A 22 8.97 -9.74 0.15
C VAL A 22 10.47 -9.60 0.41
N ALA A 23 11.31 -10.33 -0.34
CA ALA A 23 12.76 -10.18 -0.24
C ALA A 23 13.22 -8.75 -0.53
N THR A 24 12.70 -8.12 -1.59
CA THR A 24 12.96 -6.69 -1.88
C THR A 24 12.47 -5.78 -0.76
N GLY A 25 11.24 -5.94 -0.29
CA GLY A 25 10.67 -5.10 0.77
C GLY A 25 11.41 -5.20 2.11
N LEU A 26 11.99 -6.38 2.41
CA LEU A 26 12.83 -6.60 3.60
C LEU A 26 14.31 -6.21 3.39
N GLY A 27 14.69 -5.70 2.22
CA GLY A 27 16.07 -5.34 1.91
C GLY A 27 17.04 -6.52 1.83
N ARG A 28 16.56 -7.72 1.46
CA ARG A 28 17.41 -8.90 1.24
C ARG A 28 18.14 -8.78 -0.10
N SER A 29 19.34 -9.34 -0.20
CA SER A 29 20.15 -9.26 -1.44
C SER A 29 19.76 -10.26 -2.52
N PHE A 30 19.01 -11.32 -2.18
CA PHE A 30 18.60 -12.37 -3.12
C PHE A 30 17.24 -12.09 -3.73
N GLY A 31 16.90 -12.77 -4.83
CA GLY A 31 15.56 -12.70 -5.46
C GLY A 31 15.23 -11.38 -6.18
N GLN A 32 16.14 -10.40 -6.19
CA GLN A 32 15.85 -9.03 -6.66
C GLN A 32 15.45 -8.94 -8.14
N GLY A 33 15.92 -9.87 -8.98
CA GLY A 33 15.53 -9.96 -10.39
C GLY A 33 14.27 -10.78 -10.69
N ALA A 34 13.62 -11.36 -9.68
CA ALA A 34 12.48 -12.26 -9.85
C ALA A 34 11.14 -11.61 -9.46
N LEU A 35 10.05 -12.23 -9.90
CA LEU A 35 8.67 -11.96 -9.50
C LEU A 35 8.01 -13.26 -8.99
N PRO A 36 7.02 -13.15 -8.09
CA PRO A 36 6.34 -14.29 -7.49
C PRO A 36 5.56 -15.08 -8.54
N ASP A 37 5.32 -16.36 -8.25
CA ASP A 37 4.34 -17.17 -8.97
C ASP A 37 2.93 -16.85 -8.45
N LEU A 38 2.14 -16.18 -9.28
CA LEU A 38 0.77 -15.79 -8.96
C LEU A 38 -0.27 -16.83 -9.39
N SER A 39 0.18 -18.03 -9.79
CA SER A 39 -0.69 -19.15 -10.15
C SER A 39 -1.36 -19.78 -8.92
N PRO A 40 -2.37 -20.65 -9.10
CA PRO A 40 -2.95 -21.41 -7.99
C PRO A 40 -1.92 -22.28 -7.26
N ALA A 41 -0.87 -22.74 -7.94
CA ALA A 41 0.21 -23.50 -7.32
C ALA A 41 1.04 -22.61 -6.37
N GLY A 42 1.45 -21.42 -6.83
CA GLY A 42 2.15 -20.44 -5.98
C GLY A 42 1.33 -20.02 -4.74
N ALA A 43 0.02 -19.80 -4.90
CA ALA A 43 -0.86 -19.54 -3.77
C ALA A 43 -0.94 -20.73 -2.78
N SER A 44 -0.95 -21.96 -3.29
CA SER A 44 -0.91 -23.17 -2.46
C SER A 44 0.40 -23.27 -1.67
N GLU A 45 1.54 -22.92 -2.26
CA GLU A 45 2.84 -22.93 -1.55
C GLU A 45 2.86 -21.97 -0.36
N HIS A 46 2.30 -20.77 -0.51
CA HIS A 46 2.15 -19.79 0.58
C HIS A 46 1.32 -20.37 1.73
N VAL A 47 0.20 -21.02 1.41
CA VAL A 47 -0.64 -21.67 2.40
C VAL A 47 0.07 -22.82 3.09
N GLN A 48 0.85 -23.63 2.36
CA GLN A 48 1.59 -24.72 2.97
C GLN A 48 2.69 -24.21 3.91
N LEU A 49 3.35 -23.11 3.56
CA LEU A 49 4.31 -22.45 4.43
C LEU A 49 3.64 -21.96 5.73
N ALA A 50 2.54 -21.21 5.61
CA ALA A 50 1.77 -20.73 6.77
C ALA A 50 1.27 -21.88 7.66
N ARG A 51 0.75 -22.97 7.06
CA ARG A 51 0.31 -24.17 7.79
C ARG A 51 1.45 -24.86 8.53
N ARG A 52 2.63 -24.96 7.93
CA ARG A 52 3.82 -25.55 8.58
C ARG A 52 4.20 -24.72 9.80
N ALA A 53 4.31 -23.41 9.63
CA ALA A 53 4.66 -22.50 10.73
C ALA A 53 3.63 -22.54 11.86
N LEU A 54 2.32 -22.53 11.58
CA LEU A 54 1.29 -22.64 12.61
C LEU A 54 1.34 -23.98 13.38
N ARG A 55 1.61 -25.09 12.68
CA ARG A 55 1.77 -26.40 13.32
C ARG A 55 3.00 -26.48 14.21
N GLU A 56 4.11 -25.87 13.79
CA GLU A 56 5.32 -25.82 14.62
C GLU A 56 5.08 -24.91 15.82
N LEU A 57 4.50 -23.72 15.59
CA LEU A 57 4.20 -22.74 16.62
C LEU A 57 3.34 -23.33 17.74
N SER A 58 2.34 -24.17 17.43
CA SER A 58 1.47 -24.80 18.43
C SER A 58 2.20 -25.79 19.37
N THR A 59 3.43 -26.19 19.05
CA THR A 59 4.25 -27.09 19.88
C THR A 59 5.26 -26.35 20.76
N LEU A 60 5.47 -25.05 20.52
CA LEU A 60 6.44 -24.24 21.25
C LEU A 60 5.81 -23.65 22.51
N ALA A 61 6.60 -23.53 23.58
CA ALA A 61 6.21 -22.79 24.79
C ALA A 61 6.65 -21.33 24.71
N ASP A 62 5.92 -20.44 25.39
CA ASP A 62 6.27 -19.03 25.48
C ASP A 62 7.22 -18.82 26.66
N GLU A 63 8.43 -18.32 26.40
CA GLU A 63 9.45 -18.11 27.46
C GLU A 63 9.25 -16.75 28.17
N ASP A 64 8.67 -15.76 27.48
CA ASP A 64 8.46 -14.41 28.01
C ASP A 64 7.18 -13.73 27.43
N PRO A 65 6.79 -12.52 27.90
CA PRO A 65 5.65 -11.80 27.34
C PRO A 65 5.80 -11.33 25.89
N VAL A 66 7.03 -11.23 25.37
CA VAL A 66 7.30 -10.88 23.96
C VAL A 66 6.96 -12.07 23.07
N ASP A 67 7.29 -13.29 23.49
CA ASP A 67 6.92 -14.52 22.79
C ASP A 67 5.41 -14.66 22.67
N ARG A 68 4.65 -14.36 23.73
CA ARG A 68 3.18 -14.33 23.67
C ARG A 68 2.64 -13.37 22.62
N ARG A 69 3.23 -12.16 22.52
CA ARG A 69 2.84 -11.18 21.49
C ARG A 69 3.23 -11.63 20.08
N CYS A 70 4.44 -12.18 19.94
CA CYS A 70 4.94 -12.72 18.68
C CYS A 70 4.04 -13.87 18.19
N ARG A 71 3.71 -14.82 19.06
CA ARG A 71 2.74 -15.89 18.80
C ARG A 71 1.41 -15.33 18.36
N GLY A 72 0.81 -14.40 19.12
CA GLY A 72 -0.48 -13.83 18.78
C GLY A 72 -0.49 -13.17 17.39
N LEU A 73 0.58 -12.43 17.06
CA LEU A 73 0.74 -11.84 15.73
C LEU A 73 0.87 -12.92 14.64
N MET A 74 1.68 -13.96 14.86
CA MET A 74 1.84 -15.05 13.90
C MET A 74 0.53 -15.81 13.69
N GLU A 75 -0.18 -16.16 14.77
CA GLU A 75 -1.47 -16.85 14.70
C GLU A 75 -2.50 -16.03 13.93
N ASP A 76 -2.57 -14.72 14.16
CA ASP A 76 -3.45 -13.83 13.42
C ASP A 76 -3.08 -13.76 11.93
N ARG A 77 -1.83 -13.39 11.60
CA ARG A 77 -1.41 -13.13 10.21
C ARG A 77 -1.36 -14.41 9.38
N LEU A 78 -0.88 -15.51 9.93
CA LEU A 78 -0.86 -16.79 9.24
C LEU A 78 -2.27 -17.39 9.14
N GLY A 79 -3.10 -17.24 10.18
CA GLY A 79 -4.50 -17.64 10.13
C GLY A 79 -5.25 -16.92 9.00
N LEU A 80 -5.01 -15.61 8.84
CA LEU A 80 -5.58 -14.82 7.75
C LEU A 80 -5.16 -15.32 6.36
N VAL A 81 -3.90 -15.74 6.16
CA VAL A 81 -3.47 -16.36 4.89
C VAL A 81 -4.34 -17.57 4.56
N LEU A 82 -4.63 -18.42 5.56
CA LEU A 82 -5.49 -19.59 5.37
C LEU A 82 -6.93 -19.20 5.06
N SER A 83 -7.48 -18.22 5.78
CA SER A 83 -8.86 -17.73 5.58
C SER A 83 -9.05 -17.11 4.20
N ARG A 84 -8.11 -16.27 3.74
CA ARG A 84 -8.15 -15.65 2.40
C ARG A 84 -8.04 -16.70 1.29
N PHE A 85 -7.18 -17.71 1.46
CA PHE A 85 -7.10 -18.80 0.51
C PHE A 85 -8.39 -19.63 0.47
N GLY A 86 -8.95 -19.97 1.64
CA GLY A 86 -10.22 -20.69 1.77
C GLY A 86 -11.40 -19.94 1.15
N ALA A 87 -11.39 -18.60 1.21
CA ALA A 87 -12.37 -17.74 0.54
C ALA A 87 -12.12 -17.56 -0.97
N GLY A 88 -11.03 -18.12 -1.51
CA GLY A 88 -10.68 -18.04 -2.92
C GLY A 88 -10.15 -16.67 -3.37
N GLU A 89 -9.68 -15.81 -2.46
CA GLU A 89 -9.23 -14.45 -2.84
C GLU A 89 -8.04 -14.45 -3.80
N HIS A 90 -7.19 -15.48 -3.74
CA HIS A 90 -6.08 -15.69 -4.68
C HIS A 90 -6.52 -15.92 -6.14
N LEU A 91 -7.79 -16.27 -6.38
CA LEU A 91 -8.35 -16.48 -7.71
C LEU A 91 -8.97 -15.21 -8.32
N ARG A 92 -9.06 -14.13 -7.53
CA ARG A 92 -9.67 -12.86 -7.94
C ARG A 92 -8.95 -11.60 -7.38
N PRO A 93 -7.60 -11.53 -7.40
CA PRO A 93 -6.85 -10.43 -6.79
C PRO A 93 -6.84 -9.18 -7.69
N LEU A 94 -8.02 -8.70 -8.11
CA LEU A 94 -8.19 -7.53 -8.99
C LEU A 94 -8.60 -6.31 -8.17
N SER A 95 -7.75 -5.30 -8.18
CA SER A 95 -7.95 -3.96 -7.63
C SER A 95 -6.86 -3.06 -8.19
N VAL A 96 -7.20 -1.80 -8.48
CA VAL A 96 -6.23 -0.81 -8.99
C VAL A 96 -5.25 -0.31 -7.92
N LEU A 97 -5.57 -0.53 -6.64
CA LEU A 97 -4.78 -0.03 -5.51
C LEU A 97 -4.05 -1.16 -4.77
N ALA A 98 -4.70 -2.32 -4.62
CA ALA A 98 -4.22 -3.42 -3.77
C ALA A 98 -4.47 -4.79 -4.41
N GLY A 99 -4.46 -4.84 -5.75
CA GLY A 99 -4.51 -6.09 -6.52
C GLY A 99 -3.12 -6.55 -6.91
N ALA A 100 -3.02 -7.79 -7.41
CA ALA A 100 -1.74 -8.36 -7.82
C ALA A 100 -0.96 -7.50 -8.85
N PRO A 101 -1.59 -6.83 -9.83
CA PRO A 101 -0.88 -5.90 -10.71
C PRO A 101 -0.24 -4.70 -9.99
N ALA A 102 -0.94 -4.14 -8.99
CA ALA A 102 -0.41 -3.04 -8.19
C ALA A 102 0.77 -3.50 -7.32
N GLU A 103 0.69 -4.70 -6.72
CA GLU A 103 1.79 -5.28 -5.94
C GLU A 103 3.04 -5.54 -6.82
N ILE A 104 2.87 -6.06 -8.04
CA ILE A 104 3.98 -6.21 -8.99
C ILE A 104 4.63 -4.86 -9.29
N GLN A 105 3.83 -3.83 -9.59
CA GLN A 105 4.36 -2.51 -9.93
C GLN A 105 5.07 -1.86 -8.73
N GLY A 106 4.48 -1.93 -7.53
CA GLY A 106 5.09 -1.43 -6.30
C GLY A 106 6.42 -2.10 -5.97
N ALA A 107 6.61 -3.38 -6.32
CA ALA A 107 7.89 -4.05 -6.15
C ALA A 107 9.04 -3.44 -6.96
N PHE A 108 8.76 -2.71 -8.05
CA PHE A 108 9.78 -1.95 -8.78
C PHE A 108 10.15 -0.62 -8.11
N GLU A 109 9.23 -0.02 -7.35
CA GLU A 109 9.48 1.22 -6.62
C GLU A 109 10.41 1.00 -5.43
N LEU A 110 10.44 -0.22 -4.89
CA LEU A 110 11.27 -0.62 -3.75
C LEU A 110 12.69 -1.09 -4.15
N MET A 111 12.99 -1.21 -5.45
CA MET A 111 14.30 -1.70 -5.89
C MET A 111 15.38 -0.63 -5.70
N ALA A 112 16.56 -1.05 -5.24
CA ALA A 112 17.76 -0.23 -5.29
C ALA A 112 18.10 0.15 -6.74
N THR A 113 18.78 1.27 -6.94
CA THR A 113 19.24 1.75 -8.26
C THR A 113 20.62 2.40 -8.20
N ASP A 114 21.39 2.08 -7.16
CA ASP A 114 22.65 2.76 -6.81
C ASP A 114 23.86 2.20 -7.56
N SER A 115 23.78 0.96 -8.05
CA SER A 115 24.87 0.23 -8.72
C SER A 115 24.46 -0.45 -10.03
N ASP A 116 25.45 -0.90 -10.80
CA ASP A 116 25.22 -1.64 -12.06
C ASP A 116 24.51 -2.98 -11.81
N ASP A 117 24.76 -3.61 -10.66
CA ASP A 117 24.09 -4.85 -10.23
C ASP A 117 22.63 -4.59 -9.85
N ASP A 118 22.33 -3.44 -9.26
CA ASP A 118 20.95 -3.04 -8.98
C ASP A 118 20.16 -2.87 -10.29
N TRP A 119 20.73 -2.19 -11.27
CA TRP A 119 20.14 -2.04 -12.61
C TRP A 119 20.05 -3.38 -13.36
N ALA A 120 20.97 -4.31 -13.12
CA ALA A 120 20.88 -5.67 -13.64
C ALA A 120 19.67 -6.42 -13.07
N ASN A 121 19.39 -6.26 -11.77
CA ASN A 121 18.21 -6.81 -11.12
C ASN A 121 16.93 -6.19 -11.67
N VAL A 122 16.90 -4.86 -11.85
CA VAL A 122 15.75 -4.17 -12.48
C VAL A 122 15.47 -4.75 -13.88
N ALA A 123 16.50 -4.87 -14.71
CA ALA A 123 16.38 -5.45 -16.05
C ALA A 123 15.83 -6.90 -16.00
N ALA A 124 16.36 -7.73 -15.11
CA ALA A 124 15.91 -9.10 -14.93
C ALA A 124 14.43 -9.17 -14.49
N ARG A 125 14.01 -8.30 -13.57
CA ARG A 125 12.62 -8.26 -13.10
C ARG A 125 11.65 -7.80 -14.18
N VAL A 126 12.04 -6.82 -15.01
CA VAL A 126 11.26 -6.43 -16.20
C VAL A 126 11.08 -7.64 -17.14
N SER A 127 12.15 -8.39 -17.41
CA SER A 127 12.09 -9.60 -18.23
C SER A 127 11.26 -10.74 -17.60
N ALA A 128 11.07 -10.74 -16.27
CA ALA A 128 10.24 -11.71 -15.58
C ALA A 128 8.73 -11.40 -15.64
N LEU A 129 8.34 -10.18 -16.04
CA LEU A 129 6.96 -9.70 -16.02
C LEU A 129 5.99 -10.56 -16.84
N PRO A 130 6.31 -10.99 -18.08
CA PRO A 130 5.40 -11.81 -18.87
C PRO A 130 5.01 -13.12 -18.17
N ARG A 131 5.97 -13.77 -17.49
CA ARG A 131 5.71 -15.00 -16.72
C ARG A 131 4.80 -14.73 -15.52
N ALA A 132 5.05 -13.65 -14.78
CA ALA A 132 4.21 -13.29 -13.63
C ALA A 132 2.77 -12.98 -14.06
N LEU A 133 2.57 -12.21 -15.13
CA LEU A 133 1.23 -11.89 -15.65
C LEU A 133 0.52 -13.13 -16.23
N SER A 134 1.24 -14.04 -16.86
CA SER A 134 0.70 -15.33 -17.28
C SER A 134 0.23 -16.18 -16.09
N SER A 135 1.00 -16.21 -15.00
CA SER A 135 0.61 -16.92 -13.78
C SER A 135 -0.63 -16.30 -13.10
N LEU A 136 -0.73 -14.97 -13.08
CA LEU A 136 -1.92 -14.26 -12.61
C LEU A 136 -3.15 -14.63 -13.46
N ARG A 137 -3.00 -14.62 -14.79
CA ARG A 137 -4.08 -15.04 -15.69
C ARG A 137 -4.54 -16.47 -15.41
N ALA A 138 -3.63 -17.40 -15.12
CA ALA A 138 -3.99 -18.78 -14.76
C ALA A 138 -4.86 -18.86 -13.49
N SER A 139 -4.58 -18.03 -12.48
CA SER A 139 -5.43 -17.91 -11.29
C SER A 139 -6.80 -17.33 -11.59
N LEU A 140 -6.87 -16.29 -12.42
CA LEU A 140 -8.14 -15.70 -12.85
C LEU A 140 -8.99 -16.67 -13.69
N GLU A 141 -8.35 -17.49 -14.53
CA GLU A 141 -9.01 -18.55 -15.31
C GLU A 141 -9.55 -19.69 -14.42
N GLU A 142 -8.83 -20.07 -13.36
CA GLU A 142 -9.36 -20.96 -12.32
C GLU A 142 -10.52 -20.31 -11.56
N GLY A 143 -10.44 -19.00 -11.28
CA GLY A 143 -11.54 -18.22 -10.72
C GLY A 143 -12.81 -18.28 -11.57
N ILE A 144 -12.67 -18.12 -12.90
CA ILE A 144 -13.78 -18.30 -13.84
C ILE A 144 -14.35 -19.73 -13.75
N ARG A 145 -13.50 -20.76 -13.78
CA ARG A 145 -13.93 -22.17 -13.74
C ARG A 145 -14.64 -22.56 -12.44
N SER A 146 -14.22 -21.97 -11.32
CA SER A 146 -14.75 -22.25 -9.98
C SER A 146 -15.89 -21.32 -9.55
N GLY A 147 -16.24 -20.32 -10.37
CA GLY A 147 -17.26 -19.31 -10.03
C GLY A 147 -16.78 -18.30 -8.97
N VAL A 148 -15.47 -18.18 -8.77
CA VAL A 148 -14.83 -17.25 -7.83
C VAL A 148 -14.24 -16.08 -8.62
N LEU A 149 -15.08 -15.10 -8.94
CA LEU A 149 -14.67 -13.92 -9.72
C LEU A 149 -14.76 -12.63 -8.90
N ALA A 150 -14.04 -11.61 -9.37
CA ALA A 150 -14.22 -10.22 -8.99
C ALA A 150 -15.27 -9.54 -9.90
N ALA A 151 -15.85 -8.45 -9.44
CA ALA A 151 -16.83 -7.68 -10.20
C ALA A 151 -16.25 -7.12 -11.51
N PRO A 152 -17.06 -6.93 -12.57
CA PRO A 152 -16.61 -6.39 -13.86
C PRO A 152 -15.90 -5.03 -13.72
N ARG A 153 -16.36 -4.18 -12.80
CA ARG A 153 -15.74 -2.89 -12.51
C ARG A 153 -14.25 -3.05 -12.19
N GLN A 154 -13.89 -3.98 -11.30
CA GLN A 154 -12.49 -4.20 -10.91
C GLN A 154 -11.66 -4.71 -12.09
N ALA A 155 -12.21 -5.62 -12.90
CA ALA A 155 -11.54 -6.13 -14.08
C ALA A 155 -11.28 -5.03 -15.12
N LEU A 156 -12.28 -4.21 -15.42
CA LEU A 156 -12.19 -3.11 -16.39
C LEU A 156 -11.26 -1.99 -15.90
N SER A 157 -11.33 -1.62 -14.62
CA SER A 157 -10.42 -0.63 -14.03
C SER A 157 -8.97 -1.12 -14.04
N THR A 158 -8.75 -2.39 -13.72
CA THR A 158 -7.41 -3.01 -13.82
C THR A 158 -6.93 -3.05 -15.27
N ALA A 159 -7.79 -3.45 -16.23
CA ALA A 159 -7.44 -3.47 -17.65
C ALA A 159 -7.06 -2.08 -18.18
N HIS A 160 -7.76 -1.03 -17.74
CA HIS A 160 -7.42 0.35 -18.07
C HIS A 160 -6.04 0.74 -17.50
N GLN A 161 -5.76 0.40 -16.24
CA GLN A 161 -4.45 0.66 -15.62
C GLN A 161 -3.31 -0.05 -16.35
N LEU A 162 -3.48 -1.34 -16.68
CA LEU A 162 -2.51 -2.12 -17.46
C LEU A 162 -2.29 -1.53 -18.86
N SER A 163 -3.36 -1.07 -19.53
CA SER A 163 -3.29 -0.41 -20.84
C SER A 163 -2.52 0.92 -20.77
N THR A 164 -2.71 1.69 -19.71
CA THR A 164 -1.92 2.90 -19.44
C THR A 164 -0.45 2.56 -19.26
N TRP A 165 -0.12 1.55 -18.44
CA TRP A 165 1.27 1.12 -18.23
C TRP A 165 1.93 0.60 -19.51
N ALA A 166 1.16 -0.03 -20.42
CA ALA A 166 1.63 -0.43 -21.74
C ALA A 166 1.75 0.73 -22.75
N GLY A 167 1.36 1.96 -22.38
CA GLY A 167 1.42 3.15 -23.24
C GLY A 167 0.32 3.25 -24.29
N ARG A 168 -0.78 2.49 -24.18
CA ARG A 168 -1.87 2.48 -25.18
C ARG A 168 -2.75 3.74 -25.18
N HIS A 169 -2.62 4.60 -24.18
CA HIS A 169 -3.39 5.85 -24.02
C HIS A 169 -2.58 7.13 -24.34
N GLY A 170 -1.56 7.03 -25.20
CA GLY A 170 -0.77 8.17 -25.64
C GLY A 170 0.26 8.69 -24.63
N GLY A 171 0.43 7.99 -23.50
CA GLY A 171 1.48 8.24 -22.52
C GLY A 171 2.72 7.36 -22.75
N ILE A 172 3.83 7.73 -22.10
CA ILE A 172 5.05 6.90 -22.08
C ILE A 172 4.74 5.62 -21.28
N PRO A 173 5.04 4.41 -21.81
CA PRO A 173 4.90 3.18 -21.05
C PRO A 173 5.66 3.24 -19.72
N TYR A 174 5.08 2.69 -18.64
CA TYR A 174 5.66 2.76 -17.30
C TYR A 174 7.08 2.17 -17.25
N PHE A 175 7.30 1.01 -17.89
CA PHE A 175 8.62 0.39 -17.88
C PHE A 175 9.64 1.12 -18.75
N ALA A 176 9.20 1.90 -19.74
CA ALA A 176 10.06 2.79 -20.50
C ALA A 176 10.53 3.98 -19.66
N SER A 177 9.62 4.63 -18.92
CA SER A 177 10.02 5.71 -18.00
C SER A 177 10.91 5.22 -16.85
N LEU A 178 10.72 3.97 -16.39
CA LEU A 178 11.66 3.31 -15.47
C LEU A 178 13.06 3.20 -16.07
N ALA A 179 13.19 2.79 -17.33
CA ALA A 179 14.49 2.63 -17.98
C ALA A 179 15.20 3.96 -18.23
N ASP A 180 14.46 5.05 -18.44
CA ASP A 180 15.05 6.39 -18.61
C ASP A 180 15.81 6.87 -17.35
N ARG A 181 15.47 6.34 -16.18
CA ARG A 181 16.19 6.58 -14.92
C ARG A 181 17.56 5.90 -14.85
N ALA A 182 17.82 4.91 -15.70
CA ALA A 182 19.09 4.20 -15.72
C ALA A 182 20.22 5.07 -16.29
N PRO A 183 21.48 4.89 -15.83
CA PRO A 183 22.65 5.45 -16.49
C PRO A 183 22.64 5.11 -17.99
N GLU A 184 23.05 6.04 -18.84
CA GLU A 184 22.94 5.91 -20.30
C GLU A 184 23.52 4.58 -20.84
N ARG A 185 24.66 4.14 -20.28
CA ARG A 185 25.31 2.87 -20.64
C ARG A 185 24.46 1.63 -20.34
N LEU A 186 23.56 1.69 -19.36
CA LEU A 186 22.71 0.58 -18.90
C LEU A 186 21.31 0.59 -19.50
N ARG A 187 20.87 1.72 -20.09
CA ARG A 187 19.55 1.83 -20.74
C ARG A 187 19.27 0.74 -21.75
N PRO A 188 20.19 0.31 -22.65
CA PRO A 188 19.92 -0.79 -23.57
C PRO A 188 19.64 -2.12 -22.85
N ARG A 189 20.32 -2.36 -21.72
CA ARG A 189 20.16 -3.59 -20.92
C ARG A 189 18.80 -3.62 -20.23
N VAL A 190 18.41 -2.53 -19.58
CA VAL A 190 17.08 -2.39 -18.95
C VAL A 190 15.98 -2.41 -20.02
N GLY A 191 16.24 -1.76 -21.16
CA GLY A 191 15.33 -1.64 -22.29
C GLY A 191 14.97 -2.96 -22.98
N ALA A 192 15.84 -3.97 -22.90
CA ALA A 192 15.69 -5.21 -23.66
C ALA A 192 14.40 -5.98 -23.33
N GLY A 193 13.95 -5.96 -22.07
CA GLY A 193 12.74 -6.68 -21.63
C GLY A 193 11.44 -5.91 -21.85
N ILE A 194 11.50 -4.60 -22.13
CA ILE A 194 10.34 -3.71 -22.13
C ILE A 194 9.31 -4.06 -23.22
N PRO A 195 9.68 -4.39 -24.46
CA PRO A 195 8.70 -4.75 -25.48
C PRO A 195 7.82 -5.93 -25.06
N ALA A 196 8.43 -7.00 -24.54
CA ALA A 196 7.71 -8.17 -24.05
C ALA A 196 6.86 -7.88 -22.80
N ALA A 197 7.37 -7.03 -21.90
CA ALA A 197 6.62 -6.57 -20.74
C ALA A 197 5.37 -5.78 -21.16
N ASN A 198 5.50 -4.84 -22.09
CA ASN A 198 4.38 -4.05 -22.60
C ASN A 198 3.35 -4.91 -23.34
N GLU A 199 3.78 -5.88 -24.14
CA GLU A 199 2.91 -6.84 -24.81
C GLU A 199 2.13 -7.68 -23.79
N ALA A 200 2.79 -8.21 -22.76
CA ALA A 200 2.11 -8.99 -21.72
C ALA A 200 1.08 -8.18 -20.92
N LEU A 201 1.36 -6.91 -20.62
CA LEU A 201 0.39 -5.99 -20.00
C LEU A 201 -0.83 -5.76 -20.90
N ALA A 202 -0.56 -5.47 -22.17
CA ALA A 202 -1.55 -5.25 -23.21
C ALA A 202 -2.47 -6.48 -23.40
N ASP A 203 -1.88 -7.66 -23.50
CA ASP A 203 -2.60 -8.92 -23.68
C ASP A 203 -3.49 -9.26 -22.48
N LEU A 204 -2.97 -9.04 -21.26
CA LEU A 204 -3.77 -9.23 -20.06
C LEU A 204 -4.93 -8.23 -19.98
N ALA A 205 -4.71 -6.96 -20.36
CA ALA A 205 -5.76 -5.95 -20.41
C ALA A 205 -6.87 -6.31 -21.41
N ASP A 206 -6.50 -6.77 -22.61
CA ASP A 206 -7.44 -7.20 -23.64
C ASP A 206 -8.24 -8.42 -23.16
N TRP A 207 -7.57 -9.39 -22.55
CA TRP A 207 -8.23 -10.58 -21.99
C TRP A 207 -9.17 -10.24 -20.83
N LEU A 208 -8.76 -9.36 -19.91
CA LEU A 208 -9.60 -8.90 -18.80
C LEU A 208 -10.88 -8.24 -19.34
N THR A 209 -10.75 -7.43 -20.39
CA THR A 209 -11.88 -6.72 -21.00
C THR A 209 -12.80 -7.66 -21.77
N ALA A 210 -12.25 -8.50 -22.64
CA ALA A 210 -13.05 -9.32 -23.56
C ALA A 210 -13.58 -10.60 -22.91
N THR A 211 -12.78 -11.23 -22.05
CA THR A 211 -13.09 -12.56 -21.48
C THR A 211 -13.54 -12.47 -20.03
N TYR A 212 -12.70 -11.90 -19.15
CA TYR A 212 -12.99 -11.93 -17.72
C TYR A 212 -14.22 -11.07 -17.36
N ALA A 213 -14.30 -9.83 -17.85
CA ALA A 213 -15.44 -8.96 -17.57
C ALA A 213 -16.76 -9.52 -18.10
N THR A 214 -16.73 -10.22 -19.24
CA THR A 214 -17.88 -10.95 -19.79
C THR A 214 -18.30 -12.09 -18.87
N ALA A 215 -17.36 -12.90 -18.39
CA ALA A 215 -17.64 -13.99 -17.45
C ALA A 215 -18.15 -13.48 -16.09
N ALA A 216 -17.67 -12.30 -15.67
CA ALA A 216 -18.06 -11.65 -14.42
C ALA A 216 -19.34 -10.81 -14.52
N ALA A 217 -20.04 -10.76 -15.66
CA ALA A 217 -21.08 -9.77 -15.94
C ALA A 217 -22.22 -9.70 -14.89
N THR A 218 -22.50 -10.81 -14.19
CA THR A 218 -23.54 -10.90 -13.15
C THR A 218 -23.00 -10.79 -11.72
N VAL A 219 -21.69 -10.64 -11.56
CA VAL A 219 -21.03 -10.56 -10.24
C VAL A 219 -21.20 -9.14 -9.68
N PRO A 220 -21.84 -8.97 -8.52
CA PRO A 220 -22.04 -7.66 -7.93
C PRO A 220 -20.73 -7.08 -7.38
N ASP A 221 -20.67 -5.75 -7.28
CA ASP A 221 -19.57 -5.05 -6.57
C ASP A 221 -19.54 -5.42 -5.07
N ALA A 222 -20.70 -5.65 -4.46
CA ALA A 222 -20.81 -6.05 -3.06
C ALA A 222 -20.27 -7.47 -2.85
N VAL A 223 -19.25 -7.60 -2.00
CA VAL A 223 -18.53 -8.87 -1.78
C VAL A 223 -19.27 -9.85 -0.88
N GLY A 224 -20.29 -9.42 -0.15
CA GLY A 224 -21.01 -10.22 0.84
C GLY A 224 -20.28 -10.30 2.19
N ARG A 225 -21.02 -10.66 3.25
CA ARG A 225 -20.58 -10.60 4.65
C ARG A 225 -19.33 -11.43 4.92
N ASP A 226 -19.31 -12.68 4.49
CA ASP A 226 -18.23 -13.62 4.82
C ASP A 226 -16.88 -13.14 4.27
N ARG A 227 -16.87 -12.67 3.02
CA ARG A 227 -15.67 -12.07 2.41
C ARG A 227 -15.29 -10.76 3.08
N TYR A 228 -16.28 -9.93 3.40
CA TYR A 228 -16.04 -8.64 4.05
C TYR A 228 -15.34 -8.81 5.40
N ILE A 229 -15.77 -9.76 6.24
CA ILE A 229 -15.16 -10.02 7.55
C ILE A 229 -13.70 -10.46 7.40
N VAL A 230 -13.41 -11.38 6.47
CA VAL A 230 -12.02 -11.82 6.21
C VAL A 230 -11.14 -10.66 5.77
N SER A 231 -11.64 -9.81 4.86
CA SER A 231 -10.91 -8.64 4.38
C SER A 231 -10.78 -7.56 5.46
N ALA A 232 -11.80 -7.33 6.29
CA ALA A 232 -11.75 -6.36 7.39
C ALA A 232 -10.65 -6.73 8.39
N ARG A 233 -10.56 -8.02 8.76
CA ARG A 233 -9.50 -8.53 9.64
C ARG A 233 -8.09 -8.29 9.08
N GLN A 234 -7.91 -8.34 7.76
CA GLN A 234 -6.62 -8.00 7.13
C GLN A 234 -6.13 -6.62 7.53
N PHE A 235 -7.02 -5.62 7.47
CA PHE A 235 -6.69 -4.23 7.73
C PHE A 235 -6.70 -3.90 9.23
N LEU A 236 -7.66 -4.44 9.99
CA LEU A 236 -7.85 -4.09 11.40
C LEU A 236 -6.98 -4.92 12.35
N GLY A 237 -6.60 -6.15 11.97
CA GLY A 237 -5.93 -7.09 12.87
C GLY A 237 -6.83 -7.57 14.02
N SER A 238 -8.15 -7.44 13.86
CA SER A 238 -9.16 -7.86 14.83
C SER A 238 -10.41 -8.40 14.13
N ASP A 239 -11.17 -9.22 14.84
CA ASP A 239 -12.49 -9.66 14.38
C ASP A 239 -13.49 -8.52 14.65
N LEU A 240 -14.07 -7.98 13.58
CA LEU A 240 -15.04 -6.89 13.61
C LEU A 240 -16.45 -7.47 13.44
N ASP A 241 -17.44 -7.01 14.21
CA ASP A 241 -18.85 -7.16 13.82
C ASP A 241 -19.22 -6.04 12.84
N PRO A 242 -19.50 -6.36 11.56
CA PRO A 242 -19.82 -5.33 10.57
C PRO A 242 -21.09 -4.55 10.88
N ASP A 243 -22.07 -5.15 11.58
CA ASP A 243 -23.35 -4.47 11.84
C ASP A 243 -23.17 -3.45 12.96
N GLU A 244 -22.49 -3.83 14.06
CA GLU A 244 -22.12 -2.91 15.14
C GLU A 244 -21.24 -1.77 14.61
N ALA A 245 -20.23 -2.09 13.81
CA ALA A 245 -19.33 -1.09 13.23
C ALA A 245 -20.06 -0.12 12.30
N TYR A 246 -21.06 -0.61 11.56
CA TYR A 246 -21.89 0.22 10.69
C TYR A 246 -22.79 1.17 11.48
N GLU A 247 -23.46 0.67 12.52
CA GLU A 247 -24.30 1.49 13.41
C GLU A 247 -23.46 2.54 14.14
N TRP A 248 -22.30 2.14 14.66
CA TRP A 248 -21.33 3.05 15.28
C TRP A 248 -20.86 4.13 14.30
N GLY A 249 -20.54 3.75 13.05
CA GLY A 249 -20.10 4.67 12.02
C GLY A 249 -21.13 5.75 11.69
N TRP A 250 -22.43 5.40 11.63
CA TRP A 250 -23.49 6.39 11.46
C TRP A 250 -23.66 7.30 12.67
N ALA A 251 -23.63 6.74 13.88
CA ALA A 251 -23.71 7.54 15.10
C ALA A 251 -22.54 8.53 15.21
N GLU A 252 -21.34 8.10 14.83
CA GLU A 252 -20.15 8.95 14.83
C GLU A 252 -20.20 10.02 13.74
N LEU A 253 -20.72 9.69 12.55
CA LEU A 253 -20.98 10.70 11.51
C LEU A 253 -21.95 11.78 11.99
N GLU A 254 -23.08 11.39 12.59
CA GLU A 254 -24.05 12.34 13.14
C GLU A 254 -23.42 13.21 14.24
N ARG A 255 -22.63 12.61 15.14
CA ARG A 255 -21.93 13.33 16.21
C ARG A 255 -20.94 14.34 15.65
N ILE A 256 -20.13 13.95 14.66
CA ILE A 256 -19.14 14.82 14.02
C ILE A 256 -19.87 15.95 13.26
N GLU A 257 -20.92 15.65 12.50
CA GLU A 257 -21.70 16.67 11.80
C GLU A 257 -22.31 17.70 12.77
N ALA A 258 -22.82 17.25 13.92
CA ALA A 258 -23.38 18.15 14.94
C ALA A 258 -22.31 19.11 15.48
N GLU A 259 -21.11 18.60 15.79
CA GLU A 259 -19.97 19.42 16.21
C GLU A 259 -19.52 20.39 15.11
N MET A 260 -19.44 19.93 13.86
CA MET A 260 -19.10 20.78 12.72
C MET A 260 -20.13 21.89 12.52
N ARG A 261 -21.44 21.62 12.67
CA ARG A 261 -22.49 22.66 12.59
C ARG A 261 -22.36 23.69 13.71
N ARG A 262 -22.06 23.25 14.93
CA ARG A 262 -21.80 24.15 16.08
C ARG A 262 -20.63 25.07 15.78
N LEU A 263 -19.49 24.50 15.37
CA LEU A 263 -18.27 25.26 15.04
C LEU A 263 -18.49 26.19 13.84
N ALA A 264 -19.20 25.74 12.79
CA ALA A 264 -19.52 26.57 11.64
C ALA A 264 -20.27 27.85 12.04
N ASN A 265 -21.22 27.74 12.97
CA ASN A 265 -21.96 28.90 13.48
C ASN A 265 -21.11 29.80 14.39
N GLU A 266 -20.12 29.26 15.11
CA GLU A 266 -19.14 30.04 15.89
C GLU A 266 -18.19 30.82 14.98
N ILE A 267 -17.69 30.20 13.91
CA ILE A 267 -16.79 30.81 12.91
C ILE A 267 -17.52 31.91 12.16
N LYS A 268 -18.69 31.58 11.62
CA LYS A 268 -19.51 32.51 10.83
C LYS A 268 -20.99 32.29 11.17
N PRO A 269 -21.59 33.19 11.99
CA PRO A 269 -22.99 33.05 12.40
C PRO A 269 -23.94 32.84 11.22
N GLY A 270 -24.76 31.79 11.32
CA GLY A 270 -25.74 31.39 10.31
C GLY A 270 -25.17 30.68 9.07
N ALA A 271 -23.87 30.37 9.01
CA ALA A 271 -23.29 29.63 7.91
C ALA A 271 -23.58 28.11 7.99
N SER A 272 -23.63 27.46 6.83
CA SER A 272 -23.48 26.00 6.75
C SER A 272 -22.02 25.60 7.03
N ILE A 273 -21.78 24.29 7.20
CA ILE A 273 -20.42 23.73 7.30
C ILE A 273 -19.56 24.20 6.11
N ASP A 274 -20.01 23.96 4.88
CA ASP A 274 -19.30 24.41 3.66
C ASP A 274 -19.11 25.92 3.60
N GLY A 275 -20.10 26.69 4.08
CA GLY A 275 -20.01 28.14 4.13
C GLY A 275 -18.97 28.64 5.11
N ALA A 276 -18.78 27.96 6.23
CA ALA A 276 -17.74 28.28 7.21
C ALA A 276 -16.35 27.86 6.71
N MET A 277 -16.22 26.67 6.11
CA MET A 277 -14.96 26.22 5.49
C MET A 277 -14.52 27.17 4.38
N GLY A 278 -15.42 27.53 3.45
CA GLY A 278 -15.10 28.49 2.40
C GLY A 278 -14.78 29.91 2.93
N TRP A 279 -15.36 30.29 4.07
CA TRP A 279 -14.97 31.53 4.75
C TRP A 279 -13.55 31.44 5.33
N LEU A 280 -13.19 30.32 5.98
CA LEU A 280 -11.83 30.08 6.49
C LEU A 280 -10.79 30.00 5.38
N ASP A 281 -11.14 29.44 4.21
CA ASP A 281 -10.25 29.40 3.05
C ASP A 281 -9.82 30.80 2.61
N VAL A 282 -10.72 31.78 2.71
CA VAL A 282 -10.48 33.17 2.26
C VAL A 282 -9.96 34.06 3.40
N HIS A 283 -10.52 33.93 4.59
CA HIS A 283 -10.32 34.86 5.71
C HIS A 283 -9.56 34.28 6.90
N GLY A 284 -9.37 32.95 6.93
CA GLY A 284 -8.54 32.31 7.94
C GLY A 284 -7.05 32.62 7.73
N GLU A 285 -6.28 32.32 8.77
CA GLU A 285 -4.82 32.38 8.70
C GLU A 285 -4.31 31.51 7.56
N ALA A 286 -3.33 32.02 6.83
CA ALA A 286 -2.74 31.34 5.71
C ALA A 286 -1.24 31.61 5.66
N ALA A 287 -0.49 30.61 5.20
CA ALA A 287 0.87 30.81 4.79
C ALA A 287 0.91 31.29 3.33
N GLU A 288 1.72 32.33 3.08
CA GLU A 288 1.98 32.88 1.76
C GLU A 288 3.30 32.31 1.23
N GLY A 289 3.18 31.32 0.35
CA GLY A 289 4.29 30.61 -0.26
C GLY A 289 4.83 29.44 0.57
N GLU A 290 5.59 28.58 -0.12
CA GLU A 290 6.04 27.30 0.40
C GLU A 290 6.96 27.45 1.63
N ALA A 291 7.79 28.50 1.66
CA ALA A 291 8.72 28.76 2.76
C ALA A 291 8.03 29.19 4.06
N GLU A 292 6.89 29.87 3.98
CA GLU A 292 6.09 30.18 5.16
C GLU A 292 5.35 28.95 5.66
N LEU A 293 4.75 28.18 4.74
CA LEU A 293 4.07 26.93 5.08
C LEU A 293 5.02 25.94 5.75
N GLN A 294 6.20 25.71 5.17
CA GLN A 294 7.19 24.79 5.72
C GLN A 294 7.61 25.20 7.14
N ARG A 295 7.87 26.49 7.37
CA ARG A 295 8.21 26.99 8.71
C ARG A 295 7.08 26.81 9.70
N PHE A 296 5.85 27.07 9.30
CA PHE A 296 4.68 26.85 10.14
C PHE A 296 4.56 25.37 10.55
N LEU A 297 4.61 24.45 9.58
CA LEU A 297 4.50 23.02 9.83
C LEU A 297 5.67 22.50 10.69
N GLN A 298 6.90 22.96 10.43
CA GLN A 298 8.06 22.58 11.25
C GLN A 298 7.89 23.05 12.70
N THR A 299 7.50 24.31 12.90
CA THR A 299 7.29 24.88 14.24
C THR A 299 6.20 24.11 14.97
N LEU A 300 5.09 23.81 14.30
CA LEU A 300 3.99 23.03 14.86
C LEU A 300 4.44 21.64 15.33
N MET A 301 5.23 20.93 14.51
CA MET A 301 5.76 19.62 14.88
C MET A 301 6.75 19.70 16.04
N ASP A 302 7.70 20.63 15.99
CA ASP A 302 8.74 20.80 17.03
C ASP A 302 8.09 21.12 18.39
N GLU A 303 7.17 22.09 18.43
CA GLU A 303 6.44 22.47 19.65
C GLU A 303 5.60 21.31 20.20
N THR A 304 5.00 20.51 19.32
CA THR A 304 4.19 19.36 19.71
C THR A 304 5.04 18.22 20.28
N ILE A 305 6.19 17.92 19.65
CA ILE A 305 7.13 16.93 20.14
C ILE A 305 7.64 17.33 21.53
N ASP A 306 8.04 18.59 21.72
CA ASP A 306 8.50 19.11 23.00
C ASP A 306 7.42 19.07 24.08
N ALA A 307 6.18 19.41 23.75
CA ALA A 307 5.06 19.42 24.69
C ALA A 307 4.64 18.01 25.14
N LEU A 308 4.74 17.02 24.25
CA LEU A 308 4.30 15.65 24.54
C LEU A 308 5.40 14.77 25.11
N GLN A 309 6.66 15.06 24.81
CA GLN A 309 7.80 14.27 25.26
C GLN A 309 7.97 14.31 26.79
N GLY A 310 8.12 13.14 27.41
CA GLY A 310 8.29 12.97 28.85
C GLY A 310 7.02 13.18 29.68
N THR A 311 5.91 13.58 29.04
CA THR A 311 4.59 13.75 29.69
C THR A 311 3.58 12.74 29.16
N HIS A 312 3.42 12.68 27.84
CA HIS A 312 2.45 11.80 27.17
C HIS A 312 3.13 10.67 26.40
N PHE A 313 4.37 10.88 25.92
CA PHE A 313 5.18 9.86 25.23
C PHE A 313 6.61 9.80 25.76
N ASP A 314 7.23 8.62 25.66
CA ASP A 314 8.67 8.41 25.86
C ASP A 314 9.35 8.21 24.50
N LEU A 315 9.69 9.31 23.84
CA LEU A 315 10.36 9.35 22.54
C LEU A 315 11.87 9.18 22.69
N ALA A 316 12.42 8.18 21.99
CA ALA A 316 13.86 8.02 21.85
C ALA A 316 14.46 9.22 21.12
N GLU A 317 15.68 9.63 21.49
CA GLU A 317 16.31 10.83 20.94
C GLU A 317 16.29 10.90 19.39
N PRO A 318 16.61 9.82 18.64
CA PRO A 318 16.66 9.90 17.19
C PRO A 318 15.30 10.10 16.51
N ILE A 319 14.19 9.80 17.19
CA ILE A 319 12.83 9.97 16.63
C ILE A 319 12.19 11.30 17.03
N ARG A 320 12.90 12.14 17.79
CA ARG A 320 12.43 13.51 18.10
C ARG A 320 12.63 14.47 16.93
N THR A 321 13.51 14.13 15.99
CA THR A 321 13.72 14.94 14.79
C THR A 321 12.79 14.46 13.68
N VAL A 322 11.85 15.33 13.30
CA VAL A 322 10.99 15.15 12.13
C VAL A 322 11.06 16.41 11.29
N GLU A 323 11.36 16.29 9.99
CA GLU A 323 11.50 17.44 9.10
C GLU A 323 10.23 17.66 8.26
N ALA A 324 9.71 18.89 8.27
CA ALA A 324 8.66 19.32 7.35
C ALA A 324 9.28 19.63 5.98
N MET A 325 8.82 18.93 4.96
CA MET A 325 9.32 19.07 3.60
C MET A 325 8.22 19.48 2.64
N ILE A 326 8.60 20.21 1.60
CA ILE A 326 7.76 20.41 0.42
C ILE A 326 8.01 19.27 -0.54
N ALA A 327 6.94 18.60 -0.99
CA ALA A 327 7.06 17.49 -1.91
C ALA A 327 7.56 17.99 -3.28
N PRO A 328 8.49 17.25 -3.92
CA PRO A 328 8.97 17.63 -5.25
C PRO A 328 7.82 17.55 -6.29
N PRO A 329 7.88 18.34 -7.39
CA PRO A 329 6.89 18.27 -8.45
C PRO A 329 6.70 16.85 -9.00
N GLY A 330 5.44 16.46 -9.24
CA GLY A 330 5.10 15.13 -9.76
C GLY A 330 5.02 14.02 -8.71
N GLY A 331 5.14 14.35 -7.42
CA GLY A 331 4.92 13.43 -6.30
C GLY A 331 3.43 13.13 -5.99
N ALA A 332 3.18 12.56 -4.82
CA ALA A 332 1.82 12.24 -4.35
C ALA A 332 0.94 13.50 -4.28
N ALA A 333 -0.38 13.33 -4.48
CA ALA A 333 -1.34 14.43 -4.46
C ALA A 333 -1.85 14.80 -3.05
N ALA A 334 -1.43 14.06 -2.03
CA ALA A 334 -1.78 14.26 -0.62
C ALA A 334 -0.52 14.29 0.24
N GLN A 335 -0.59 14.91 1.42
CA GLN A 335 0.51 14.89 2.38
C GLN A 335 0.88 13.44 2.74
N TYR A 336 2.16 13.17 2.94
CA TYR A 336 2.64 11.83 3.28
C TYR A 336 3.86 11.87 4.20
N TYR A 337 4.07 10.78 4.93
CA TYR A 337 5.21 10.60 5.81
C TYR A 337 6.18 9.57 5.24
N THR A 338 7.47 9.86 5.29
CA THR A 338 8.53 8.88 5.07
C THR A 338 9.23 8.60 6.38
N GLN A 339 9.23 7.33 6.79
CA GLN A 339 9.91 6.85 7.99
C GLN A 339 11.43 7.13 7.97
N PRO A 340 12.06 7.30 9.15
CA PRO A 340 13.51 7.42 9.25
C PRO A 340 14.22 6.21 8.64
N SER A 341 15.49 6.38 8.26
CA SER A 341 16.32 5.21 7.96
C SER A 341 16.50 4.35 9.21
N ALA A 342 16.74 3.04 9.04
CA ALA A 342 16.86 2.11 10.17
C ALA A 342 18.00 2.46 11.14
N ASP A 343 19.04 3.15 10.65
CA ASP A 343 20.16 3.68 11.41
C ASP A 343 19.97 5.13 11.90
N PHE A 344 18.80 5.71 11.63
CA PHE A 344 18.42 7.11 11.91
C PHE A 344 19.32 8.18 11.29
N SER A 345 20.17 7.84 10.32
CA SER A 345 20.97 8.83 9.56
C SER A 345 20.13 9.79 8.72
N ARG A 346 18.92 9.35 8.30
CA ARG A 346 17.86 10.20 7.76
C ARG A 346 16.70 10.22 8.77
N PRO A 347 16.25 11.40 9.24
CA PRO A 347 15.11 11.49 10.14
C PRO A 347 13.79 11.14 9.44
N GLY A 348 12.72 11.04 10.22
CA GLY A 348 11.37 11.02 9.66
C GLY A 348 11.07 12.34 8.94
N ARG A 349 10.27 12.30 7.88
CA ARG A 349 9.90 13.50 7.12
C ARG A 349 8.43 13.50 6.75
N THR A 350 7.76 14.62 6.97
CA THR A 350 6.46 14.90 6.37
C THR A 350 6.67 15.63 5.05
N TRP A 351 5.82 15.37 4.07
CA TRP A 351 5.94 15.92 2.73
C TRP A 351 4.62 16.55 2.31
N TYR A 352 4.65 17.85 2.03
CA TYR A 352 3.48 18.62 1.61
C TYR A 352 3.50 18.85 0.09
N PRO A 353 2.57 18.28 -0.69
CA PRO A 353 2.45 18.58 -2.11
C PRO A 353 1.68 19.88 -2.34
N THR A 354 2.38 20.91 -2.80
CA THR A 354 1.79 22.24 -3.01
C THR A 354 0.85 22.28 -4.22
N MET A 355 1.02 21.36 -5.16
CA MET A 355 0.22 21.26 -6.39
C MET A 355 0.14 22.59 -7.15
N GLY A 356 1.20 23.40 -7.07
CA GLY A 356 1.29 24.72 -7.70
C GLY A 356 0.52 25.84 -6.98
N LYS A 357 -0.09 25.58 -5.82
CA LYS A 357 -0.69 26.62 -4.98
C LYS A 357 0.41 27.51 -4.38
N THR A 358 0.11 28.79 -4.20
CA THR A 358 1.02 29.77 -3.58
C THR A 358 0.50 30.32 -2.26
N ARG A 359 -0.74 29.99 -1.89
CA ARG A 359 -1.37 30.38 -0.62
C ARG A 359 -2.03 29.16 0.00
N PHE A 360 -1.83 28.98 1.29
CA PHE A 360 -2.22 27.78 2.03
C PHE A 360 -3.01 28.17 3.29
N PRO A 361 -4.35 28.12 3.28
CA PRO A 361 -5.14 28.24 4.50
C PRO A 361 -4.67 27.18 5.51
N LEU A 362 -4.41 27.59 6.76
CA LEU A 362 -3.78 26.70 7.74
C LEU A 362 -4.78 25.87 8.56
N TRP A 363 -6.07 26.25 8.53
CA TRP A 363 -7.10 25.70 9.42
C TRP A 363 -7.30 24.17 9.29
N ASN A 364 -7.09 23.61 8.09
CA ASN A 364 -7.19 22.18 7.82
C ASN A 364 -5.82 21.48 7.78
N GLU A 365 -4.72 22.24 7.89
CA GLU A 365 -3.37 21.69 7.81
C GLU A 365 -2.85 21.21 9.16
N VAL A 366 -3.30 21.83 10.26
CA VAL A 366 -2.90 21.45 11.63
C VAL A 366 -3.22 19.99 11.94
N SER A 367 -4.47 19.57 11.73
CA SER A 367 -4.87 18.18 12.01
C SER A 367 -4.19 17.18 11.09
N THR A 368 -3.88 17.57 9.85
CA THR A 368 -3.16 16.71 8.89
C THR A 368 -1.68 16.59 9.26
N CYS A 369 -1.08 17.65 9.81
CA CYS A 369 0.31 17.62 10.29
C CYS A 369 0.48 16.74 11.54
N TYR A 370 -0.53 16.64 12.39
CA TYR A 370 -0.53 15.72 13.54
C TYR A 370 -0.78 14.26 13.16
N HIS A 371 -1.51 14.03 12.07
CA HIS A 371 -1.78 12.70 11.54
C HIS A 371 -0.54 12.13 10.86
#